data_AF-A0A1Y2X3H8-F1
#
_entry.id   AF-A0A1Y2X3H8-F1
#
_cell.length_a   1.000
_cell.length_b   1.000
_cell.length_c   1.000
_cell.angle_alpha   90.00
_cell.angle_beta   90.00
_cell.angle_gamma   90.00
#
_symmetry.space_group_name_H-M   'P 1'
#
loop_
_entity.id
_entity.type
_entity.pdbx_description
1 polymer ?
#
loop_
_entity_poly.entity_id
_entity_poly.type
_entity_poly.pdbx_seq_one_letter_code
_entity_poly.pdbx_strand_id
1 'polypeptide(L)'
;MNRLPETNAGIVTSWIPITTAHPHQPGCENFVWKFVPNVIAAWDPGYGLSVENDATCHPKPVTTWWLQNRLGSNQQTIFSLGPITCPSDYYTATMSAKDASSTSVACCPLCVQLHVIL
;
A
#
# COMPACT_ATOMS: atom_id res chain seq x y z
N MET A 1 14.33 7.79 -6.30
CA MET A 1 14.39 9.12 -5.66
C MET A 1 13.80 8.99 -4.27
N ASN A 2 14.52 9.38 -3.22
CA ASN A 2 13.98 9.41 -1.86
C ASN A 2 13.27 10.75 -1.64
N ARG A 3 12.04 10.70 -1.10
CA ARG A 3 11.24 11.88 -0.80
C ARG A 3 11.60 12.40 0.59
N LEU A 4 11.74 13.72 0.74
CA LEU A 4 11.92 14.34 2.05
C LEU A 4 10.67 14.12 2.92
N PRO A 5 10.81 14.00 4.26
CA PRO A 5 9.67 13.92 5.14
C PRO A 5 8.70 15.10 4.99
N GLU A 6 7.39 14.85 5.07
CA GLU A 6 6.33 15.87 4.98
C GLU A 6 5.71 16.07 6.37
N THR A 7 5.62 17.31 6.86
CA THR A 7 4.99 17.59 8.17
C THR A 7 3.62 18.21 7.97
N ASN A 8 2.57 17.58 8.50
CA ASN A 8 1.21 18.11 8.50
C ASN A 8 0.65 18.11 9.92
N ALA A 9 0.13 19.26 10.37
CA ALA A 9 -0.49 19.40 11.69
C ALA A 9 0.35 18.81 12.85
N GLY A 10 1.68 18.93 12.77
CA GLY A 10 2.62 18.42 13.78
C GLY A 10 3.00 16.94 13.64
N ILE A 11 2.47 16.23 12.64
CA ILE A 11 2.81 14.83 12.35
C ILE A 11 3.77 14.77 11.16
N VAL A 12 4.91 14.14 11.37
CA VAL A 12 5.93 13.89 10.33
C VAL A 12 5.58 12.60 9.59
N THR A 13 5.43 12.68 8.27
CA THR A 13 5.31 11.52 7.39
C THR A 13 6.68 11.21 6.81
N SER A 14 7.24 10.06 7.19
CA SER A 14 8.42 9.48 6.55
C SER A 14 7.99 8.57 5.40
N TRP A 15 8.67 8.68 4.27
CA TRP A 15 8.26 8.02 3.02
C TRP A 15 9.12 6.79 2.74
N ILE A 16 8.47 5.64 2.58
CA ILE A 16 9.10 4.40 2.12
C ILE A 16 8.85 4.29 0.61
N PRO A 17 9.90 4.39 -0.23
CA PRO A 17 9.72 4.42 -1.67
C PRO A 17 9.48 3.03 -2.25
N ILE A 18 8.60 2.95 -3.25
CA ILE A 18 8.44 1.80 -4.15
C ILE A 18 8.78 2.30 -5.56
N THR A 19 10.07 2.31 -5.91
CA THR A 19 10.52 2.88 -7.19
C THR A 19 10.45 1.90 -8.35
N THR A 20 10.37 0.61 -8.07
CA THR A 20 10.31 -0.45 -9.07
C THR A 20 8.96 -1.14 -8.96
N ALA A 21 8.31 -1.38 -10.12
CA ALA A 21 7.07 -2.15 -10.16
C ALA A 21 7.33 -3.52 -9.53
N HIS A 22 6.57 -3.86 -8.48
CA HIS A 22 6.62 -5.20 -7.92
C HIS A 22 6.14 -6.19 -8.98
N PRO A 23 6.88 -7.28 -9.25
CA PRO A 23 6.52 -8.23 -10.28
C PRO A 23 5.24 -8.97 -9.89
N HIS A 24 4.41 -9.23 -10.90
CA HIS A 24 3.24 -10.09 -10.77
C HIS A 24 3.66 -11.45 -10.22
N GLN A 25 2.96 -11.90 -9.19
CA GLN A 25 3.11 -13.21 -8.60
C GLN A 25 1.83 -14.00 -8.90
N PRO A 26 1.89 -15.02 -9.78
CA PRO A 26 0.73 -15.83 -10.12
C PRO A 26 0.10 -16.45 -8.87
N GLY A 27 -1.23 -16.42 -8.77
CA GLY A 27 -1.98 -17.00 -7.66
C GLY A 27 -2.38 -16.00 -6.58
N CYS A 28 -1.74 -14.83 -6.51
CA CYS A 28 -2.07 -13.79 -5.54
C CYS A 28 -3.50 -13.24 -5.68
N GLU A 29 -4.10 -13.35 -6.86
CA GLU A 29 -5.50 -13.02 -7.10
C GLU A 29 -6.49 -13.90 -6.32
N ASN A 30 -6.05 -15.07 -5.87
CA ASN A 30 -6.86 -16.01 -5.07
C ASN A 30 -6.71 -15.77 -3.56
N PHE A 31 -5.80 -14.87 -3.14
CA PHE A 31 -5.54 -14.61 -1.73
C PHE A 31 -6.56 -13.60 -1.19
N VAL A 32 -7.61 -14.17 -0.60
CA VAL A 32 -8.68 -13.42 0.06
C VAL A 32 -8.79 -13.85 1.51
N TRP A 33 -9.00 -12.89 2.41
CA TRP A 33 -9.14 -13.20 3.84
C TRP A 33 -10.10 -12.25 4.55
N LYS A 34 -10.49 -12.65 5.75
CA LYS A 34 -11.32 -11.85 6.66
C LYS A 34 -10.43 -11.14 7.67
N PHE A 35 -9.98 -9.93 7.33
CA PHE A 35 -9.19 -9.10 8.26
C PHE A 35 -10.02 -8.66 9.48
N VAL A 36 -11.30 -8.34 9.27
CA VAL A 36 -12.28 -8.00 10.32
C VAL A 36 -13.61 -8.71 10.05
N PRO A 37 -14.47 -8.88 11.07
CA PRO A 37 -15.80 -9.44 10.87
C PRO A 37 -16.54 -8.74 9.72
N ASN A 38 -17.14 -9.53 8.83
CA ASN A 38 -17.95 -9.08 7.68
C ASN A 38 -17.21 -8.34 6.56
N VAL A 39 -15.88 -8.21 6.59
CA VAL A 39 -15.10 -7.66 5.47
C VAL A 39 -14.23 -8.75 4.88
N ILE A 40 -14.33 -8.94 3.55
CA ILE A 40 -13.40 -9.75 2.78
C ILE A 40 -12.45 -8.80 2.08
N ALA A 41 -11.15 -8.97 2.33
CA ALA A 41 -10.09 -8.20 1.72
C ALA A 41 -9.33 -9.08 0.71
N ALA A 42 -8.97 -8.48 -0.42
CA ALA A 42 -8.13 -9.06 -1.47
C ALA A 42 -6.94 -8.13 -1.69
N TRP A 43 -5.78 -8.67 -2.10
CA TRP A 43 -4.55 -7.89 -2.27
C TRP A 43 -4.19 -7.06 -1.04
N ASP A 44 -4.46 -7.63 0.13
CA ASP A 44 -4.22 -7.02 1.42
C ASP A 44 -2.95 -7.63 2.03
N PRO A 45 -1.97 -6.81 2.45
CA PRO A 45 -0.69 -7.31 2.95
C PRO A 45 -0.85 -8.15 4.21
N GLY A 46 -1.95 -8.02 4.95
CA GLY A 46 -2.22 -8.82 6.13
C GLY A 46 -2.43 -10.31 5.83
N TYR A 47 -2.84 -10.69 4.61
CA TYR A 47 -2.90 -12.10 4.20
C TYR A 47 -1.53 -12.76 4.30
N GLY A 48 -0.53 -12.14 3.67
CA GLY A 48 0.86 -12.60 3.69
C GLY A 48 1.55 -12.49 5.06
N LEU A 49 0.90 -11.84 6.03
CA LEU A 49 1.41 -11.68 7.39
C LEU A 49 0.73 -12.61 8.40
N SER A 50 -0.45 -13.15 8.07
CA SER A 50 -1.32 -13.82 9.05
C SER A 50 -1.88 -15.17 8.59
N VAL A 51 -1.92 -15.42 7.28
CA VAL A 51 -2.51 -16.64 6.69
C VAL A 51 -1.44 -17.46 5.99
N GLU A 52 -0.73 -16.85 5.04
CA GLU A 52 0.29 -17.52 4.24
C GLU A 52 1.59 -16.72 4.26
N ASN A 53 2.50 -17.07 5.17
CA ASN A 53 3.68 -16.26 5.45
C ASN A 53 4.76 -16.32 4.35
N ASP A 54 4.64 -17.24 3.40
CA ASP A 54 5.52 -17.34 2.24
C ASP A 54 4.98 -16.58 1.01
N ALA A 55 3.79 -15.97 1.11
CA ALA A 55 3.20 -15.17 0.05
C ALA A 55 4.09 -13.97 -0.30
N THR A 56 4.43 -13.84 -1.59
CA THR A 56 5.30 -12.76 -2.11
C THR A 56 4.52 -11.69 -2.88
N CYS A 57 3.21 -11.58 -2.65
CA CYS A 57 2.29 -10.73 -3.42
C CYS A 57 2.55 -9.23 -3.30
N HIS A 58 3.20 -8.79 -2.24
CA HIS A 58 3.51 -7.38 -2.00
C HIS A 58 5.01 -7.16 -1.77
N PRO A 59 5.54 -6.01 -2.17
CA PRO A 59 6.91 -5.65 -1.86
C PRO A 59 7.04 -5.31 -0.36
N LYS A 60 8.21 -5.57 0.23
CA LYS A 60 8.50 -5.34 1.65
C LYS A 60 8.07 -3.97 2.20
N PRO A 61 8.21 -2.84 1.46
CA PRO A 61 7.69 -1.55 1.88
C PRO A 61 6.21 -1.55 2.30
N VAL A 62 5.35 -2.27 1.59
CA VAL A 62 3.91 -2.34 1.88
C VAL A 62 3.67 -3.03 3.23
N THR A 63 4.34 -4.16 3.47
CA THR A 63 4.25 -4.86 4.76
C THR A 63 4.83 -4.04 5.91
N THR A 64 5.93 -3.29 5.68
CA THR A 64 6.50 -2.39 6.69
C THR A 64 5.54 -1.26 7.05
N TRP A 65 4.94 -0.62 6.04
CA TRP A 65 3.93 0.40 6.23
C TRP A 65 2.72 -0.14 7.00
N TRP A 66 2.22 -1.31 6.65
CA TRP A 66 1.09 -1.96 7.33
C TRP A 66 1.38 -2.24 8.81
N LEU A 67 2.60 -2.71 9.09
CA LEU A 67 3.02 -3.12 10.44
C LEU A 67 3.55 -1.98 11.31
N GLN A 68 3.53 -0.72 10.84
CA GLN A 68 4.17 0.39 11.55
C GLN A 68 3.72 0.55 13.00
N ASN A 69 2.46 0.25 13.33
CA ASN A 69 1.94 0.32 14.70
C ASN A 69 2.58 -0.68 15.67
N ARG A 70 3.27 -1.71 15.17
CA ARG A 70 4.06 -2.63 16.01
C ARG A 70 5.32 -1.98 16.58
N LEU A 71 5.72 -0.81 16.07
CA LEU A 71 6.84 -0.03 16.61
C LEU A 71 6.45 0.80 17.85
N GLY A 72 5.17 0.84 18.21
CA GLY A 72 4.63 1.62 19.33
C GLY A 72 3.67 2.72 18.88
N SER A 73 3.31 3.60 19.82
CA SER A 73 2.42 4.74 19.56
C SER A 73 3.11 5.77 18.67
N ASN A 74 2.88 5.68 17.36
CA ASN A 74 3.45 6.57 16.33
C ASN A 74 2.69 7.92 16.26
N GLN A 75 2.74 8.71 17.33
CA GLN A 75 1.99 9.99 17.39
C GLN A 75 2.71 11.16 16.72
N GLN A 76 4.02 11.09 16.57
CA GLN A 76 4.84 12.18 16.02
C GLN A 76 5.35 11.88 14.61
N THR A 77 5.63 10.61 14.31
CA THR A 77 6.14 10.18 13.01
C THR A 77 5.38 8.95 12.52
N ILE A 78 4.79 9.04 11.34
CA ILE A 78 4.15 7.92 10.64
C ILE A 78 4.96 7.54 9.41
N PHE A 79 4.87 6.27 9.01
CA PHE A 79 5.38 5.83 7.72
C PHE A 79 4.24 5.86 6.69
N SER A 80 4.56 6.27 5.47
CA SER A 80 3.68 6.18 4.32
C SER A 80 4.47 5.72 3.09
N LEU A 81 3.78 5.28 2.05
CA LEU A 81 4.38 4.81 0.81
C LEU A 81 4.54 5.98 -0.16
N GLY A 82 5.74 6.17 -0.71
CA GLY A 82 5.96 7.25 -1.67
C GLY A 82 7.43 7.49 -2.02
N PRO A 83 7.76 7.81 -3.28
CA PRO A 83 6.91 7.66 -4.47
C PRO A 83 6.53 6.19 -4.72
N ILE A 84 5.45 5.96 -5.47
CA ILE A 84 4.94 4.62 -5.80
C ILE A 84 4.96 4.43 -7.31
N THR A 85 5.62 3.37 -7.75
CA THR A 85 5.42 2.75 -9.06
C THR A 85 4.44 1.59 -8.86
N CYS A 86 3.30 1.62 -9.57
CA CYS A 86 2.31 0.54 -9.45
C CYS A 86 2.93 -0.83 -9.80
N PRO A 87 2.52 -1.92 -9.13
CA PRO A 87 2.94 -3.28 -9.51
C PRO A 87 2.60 -3.59 -10.97
N SER A 88 3.31 -4.55 -11.57
CA SER A 88 3.19 -4.83 -13.01
C SER A 88 1.80 -5.31 -13.45
N ASP A 89 1.04 -5.88 -12.52
CA ASP A 89 -0.34 -6.34 -12.70
C ASP A 89 -1.39 -5.29 -12.29
N TYR A 90 -0.97 -4.03 -12.12
CA TYR A 90 -1.83 -2.92 -11.75
C TYR A 90 -1.67 -1.80 -12.77
N TYR A 91 -2.72 -0.99 -12.89
CA TYR A 91 -2.65 0.29 -13.58
C TYR A 91 -2.85 1.43 -12.58
N THR A 92 -2.31 2.60 -12.90
CA THR A 92 -2.60 3.82 -12.15
C THR A 92 -4.04 4.23 -12.41
N ALA A 93 -4.92 3.98 -11.43
CA ALA A 93 -6.35 4.27 -11.55
C ALA A 93 -6.66 5.75 -11.35
N THR A 94 -5.97 6.40 -10.41
CA THR A 94 -6.05 7.84 -10.23
C THR A 94 -4.76 8.39 -9.64
N MET A 95 -4.51 9.67 -9.91
CA MET A 95 -3.53 10.47 -9.20
C MET A 95 -4.15 11.81 -8.84
N SER A 96 -3.94 12.26 -7.61
CA SER A 96 -4.37 13.58 -7.18
C SER A 96 -3.24 14.29 -6.45
N ALA A 97 -2.98 15.55 -6.81
CA ALA A 97 -2.12 16.40 -5.99
C ALA A 97 -2.88 16.68 -4.68
N LYS A 98 -2.31 16.24 -3.57
CA LYS A 98 -2.81 16.54 -2.22
C LYS A 98 -2.47 17.99 -1.86
N ASP A 99 -1.28 18.44 -2.24
CA ASP A 99 -0.78 19.81 -2.08
C ASP A 99 0.41 20.05 -3.04
N ALA A 100 1.06 21.21 -2.95
CA ALA A 100 2.20 21.57 -3.80
C ALA A 100 3.42 20.63 -3.65
N SER A 101 3.44 19.78 -2.63
CA SER A 101 4.55 18.90 -2.29
C SER A 101 4.23 17.40 -2.40
N SER A 102 2.95 17.03 -2.55
CA SER A 102 2.47 15.66 -2.34
C SER A 102 1.42 15.24 -3.37
N THR A 103 1.60 14.04 -3.93
CA THR A 103 0.66 13.41 -4.88
C THR A 103 0.23 12.06 -4.32
N SER A 104 -1.08 11.83 -4.23
CA SER A 104 -1.67 10.52 -3.97
C SER A 104 -1.78 9.75 -5.28
N VAL A 105 -1.43 8.46 -5.25
CA VAL A 105 -1.52 7.54 -6.39
C VAL A 105 -2.32 6.33 -5.93
N ALA A 106 -3.37 5.97 -6.65
CA ALA A 106 -4.08 4.72 -6.45
C ALA A 106 -3.77 3.76 -7.60
N CYS A 107 -3.34 2.55 -7.26
CA CYS A 107 -3.11 1.47 -8.22
C CYS A 107 -4.28 0.48 -8.11
N CYS A 108 -4.90 0.12 -9.23
CA CYS A 108 -5.92 -0.93 -9.28
C CYS A 108 -5.39 -2.16 -10.01
N PRO A 109 -5.65 -3.39 -9.51
CA PRO A 109 -5.25 -4.60 -10.20
C PRO A 109 -5.97 -4.72 -11.56
N LEU A 110 -5.29 -5.24 -12.57
CA LEU A 110 -5.84 -5.46 -13.91
C LEU A 110 -6.93 -6.54 -13.93
N CYS A 111 -6.95 -7.45 -12.95
CA CYS A 111 -7.89 -8.56 -12.88
C CYS A 111 -9.24 -8.21 -12.22
N VAL A 112 -9.39 -7.02 -11.64
CA VAL A 112 -10.65 -6.55 -11.04
C VAL A 112 -11.06 -5.21 -11.63
N GLN A 113 -12.18 -5.18 -12.34
CA GLN A 113 -12.79 -3.93 -12.76
C GLN A 113 -13.59 -3.37 -11.57
N LEU A 114 -12.95 -2.54 -10.75
CA LEU A 114 -13.62 -1.81 -9.67
C LEU A 114 -14.68 -0.88 -10.28
N HIS A 115 -15.94 -1.33 -10.28
CA HIS A 115 -17.09 -0.48 -10.53
C HIS A 115 -17.31 0.37 -9.27
N VAL A 116 -16.81 1.61 -9.28
CA VAL A 116 -17.20 2.62 -8.28
C VAL A 116 -18.59 3.12 -8.70
N ILE A 117 -19.64 2.65 -8.02
CA ILE A 117 -20.95 3.30 -8.07
C ILE A 117 -20.85 4.51 -7.15
N LEU A 118 -20.86 5.72 -7.74
CA LEU A 118 -20.94 6.99 -7.03
C LEU A 118 -22.34 7.19 -6.41
#